data_AF-A0A645F9S0-F1
#
_entry.id   AF-A0A645F9S0-F1
#
_cell.length_a   1.000
_cell.length_b   1.000
_cell.length_c   1.000
_cell.angle_alpha   90.00
_cell.angle_beta   90.00
_cell.angle_gamma   90.00
#
_symmetry.space_group_name_H-M   'P 1'
#
loop_
_entity.id
_entity.type
_entity.pdbx_description
1 polymer ?
#
loop_
_entity_poly.entity_id
_entity_poly.type
_entity_poly.pdbx_seq_one_letter_code
_entity_poly.pdbx_strand_id
1 'polypeptide(L)'
;MLHGSLSFTEITKVYNQVSLAINSIGRHRITGTRIDSSIKSREYAAKGLPIITEKGISIDYVPENYPYVLEIPADESLLDIESVIAFHDRIYTGNDPVGIADNIRTFAKDRCSSEAMMQPVLTYAREILSK
;
A
#
# COMPACT_ATOMS: atom_id res chain seq x y z
N MET A 1 -17.33 -10.67 -4.94
CA MET A 1 -18.37 -9.68 -5.28
C MET A 1 -17.72 -8.58 -6.11
N LEU A 2 -18.37 -8.08 -7.17
CA LEU A 2 -17.86 -6.94 -7.96
C LEU A 2 -18.73 -5.72 -7.63
N HIS A 3 -18.10 -4.64 -7.15
CA HIS A 3 -18.82 -3.48 -6.62
C HIS A 3 -18.99 -2.31 -7.60
N GLY A 4 -18.25 -2.29 -8.72
CA GLY A 4 -18.23 -1.13 -9.62
C GLY A 4 -17.58 0.10 -8.97
N SER A 5 -17.88 1.29 -9.50
CA SER A 5 -17.43 2.55 -8.90
C SER A 5 -18.21 2.84 -7.63
N LEU A 6 -17.49 3.10 -6.54
CA LEU A 6 -18.08 3.40 -5.23
C LEU A 6 -17.71 4.83 -4.81
N SER A 7 -18.62 5.50 -4.09
CA SER A 7 -18.27 6.74 -3.38
C SER A 7 -17.30 6.45 -2.23
N PHE A 8 -16.67 7.50 -1.70
CA PHE A 8 -15.75 7.40 -0.57
C PHE A 8 -16.38 6.72 0.67
N THR A 9 -17.64 7.05 0.96
CA THR A 9 -18.38 6.46 2.08
C THR A 9 -18.65 4.97 1.87
N GLU A 10 -18.95 4.56 0.64
CA GLU A 10 -19.25 3.17 0.30
C GLU A 10 -17.99 2.31 0.28
N ILE A 11 -16.91 2.78 -0.35
CA ILE A 11 -15.64 2.04 -0.38
C ILE A 11 -15.04 1.89 1.02
N THR A 12 -15.25 2.86 1.91
CA THR A 12 -14.85 2.76 3.32
C THR A 12 -15.53 1.56 4.01
N LYS A 13 -16.77 1.24 3.66
CA LYS A 13 -17.46 0.05 4.20
C LYS A 13 -16.86 -1.26 3.67
N VAL A 14 -16.39 -1.25 2.42
CA VAL A 14 -15.71 -2.41 1.81
C VAL A 14 -14.35 -2.65 2.45
N TYR A 15 -13.58 -1.60 2.72
CA TYR A 15 -12.29 -1.73 3.40
C TYR A 15 -12.40 -2.38 4.79
N ASN A 16 -13.54 -2.22 5.48
CA ASN A 16 -13.78 -2.85 6.78
C ASN A 16 -14.17 -4.34 6.69
N GLN A 17 -14.30 -4.90 5.47
CA GLN A 17 -14.71 -6.29 5.23
C GLN A 17 -13.58 -7.14 4.63
N VAL A 18 -12.39 -6.57 4.46
CA VAL A 18 -11.24 -7.24 3.84
C VAL A 18 -10.02 -7.16 4.76
N SER A 19 -9.15 -8.17 4.67
CA SER A 19 -7.92 -8.24 5.46
C SER A 19 -6.67 -7.92 4.66
N LEU A 20 -6.73 -7.96 3.32
CA LEU A 20 -5.60 -7.78 2.41
C LEU A 20 -6.02 -6.90 1.23
N ALA A 21 -5.09 -6.11 0.71
CA ALA A 21 -5.30 -5.29 -0.49
C ALA A 21 -4.37 -5.72 -1.62
N ILE A 22 -4.92 -5.94 -2.81
CA ILE A 22 -4.14 -6.18 -4.03
C ILE A 22 -3.92 -4.83 -4.71
N ASN A 23 -2.66 -4.46 -4.90
CA ASN A 23 -2.29 -3.25 -5.61
C ASN A 23 -2.35 -3.45 -7.14
N SER A 24 -1.96 -2.44 -7.90
CA SER A 24 -1.90 -2.52 -9.36
C SER A 24 -0.93 -3.62 -9.81
N ILE A 25 -1.48 -4.68 -10.42
CA ILE A 25 -0.75 -5.80 -11.04
C ILE A 25 -0.68 -5.63 -12.57
N GLY A 26 0.17 -6.41 -13.25
CA GLY A 26 0.41 -6.30 -14.69
C GLY A 26 1.40 -5.21 -15.08
N ARG A 27 2.08 -4.58 -14.11
CA ARG A 27 3.08 -3.54 -14.34
C ARG A 27 4.33 -4.09 -15.01
N HIS A 28 4.59 -5.40 -14.94
CA HIS A 28 5.67 -6.05 -15.68
C HIS A 28 5.57 -5.87 -17.20
N ARG A 29 4.37 -5.58 -17.73
CA ARG A 29 4.14 -5.29 -19.16
C ARG A 29 4.50 -3.86 -19.55
N ILE A 30 4.63 -2.96 -18.58
CA ILE A 30 4.86 -1.54 -18.82
C ILE A 30 6.38 -1.30 -18.84
N THR A 31 6.88 -0.77 -19.94
CA THR A 31 8.28 -0.34 -20.04
C THR A 31 8.50 0.93 -19.22
N GLY A 32 9.52 0.95 -18.36
CA GLY A 32 9.93 2.15 -17.61
C GLY A 32 9.85 1.99 -16.10
N THR A 33 9.23 2.96 -15.44
CA THR A 33 9.30 3.13 -13.97
C THR A 33 8.69 1.96 -13.20
N ARG A 34 9.55 1.30 -12.41
CA ARG A 34 9.17 0.24 -11.47
C ARG A 34 8.78 0.77 -10.09
N ILE A 35 8.44 2.05 -9.99
CA ILE A 35 7.98 2.70 -8.77
C ILE A 35 6.46 2.85 -8.84
N ASP A 36 5.76 2.45 -7.77
CA ASP A 36 4.35 2.73 -7.57
C ASP A 36 4.17 3.88 -6.56
N SER A 37 3.69 5.01 -7.07
CA SER A 37 3.29 6.19 -6.29
C SER A 37 1.77 6.38 -6.29
N SER A 38 1.01 5.30 -6.49
CA SER A 38 -0.45 5.38 -6.58
C SER A 38 -1.10 5.89 -5.29
N ILE A 39 -2.25 6.54 -5.44
CA ILE A 39 -3.13 6.89 -4.31
C ILE A 39 -3.69 5.61 -3.68
N LYS A 40 -3.89 4.54 -4.46
CA LYS A 40 -4.42 3.25 -3.99
C LYS A 40 -3.57 2.66 -2.87
N SER A 41 -2.25 2.56 -3.08
CA SER A 41 -1.35 2.01 -2.07
C SER A 41 -1.36 2.85 -0.78
N ARG A 42 -1.51 4.18 -0.88
CA ARG A 42 -1.64 5.08 0.27
C ARG A 42 -2.98 4.91 1.00
N GLU A 43 -4.08 4.76 0.27
CA GLU A 43 -5.40 4.50 0.85
C GLU A 43 -5.44 3.16 1.59
N TYR A 44 -4.86 2.10 1.02
CA TYR A 44 -4.80 0.78 1.67
C TYR A 44 -4.03 0.87 3.00
N ALA A 45 -2.86 1.51 3.00
CA ALA A 45 -2.08 1.67 4.21
C ALA A 45 -2.75 2.63 5.23
N ALA A 46 -3.45 3.67 4.77
CA ALA A 46 -4.26 4.53 5.63
C ALA A 46 -5.47 3.81 6.24
N LYS A 47 -5.90 2.67 5.67
CA LYS A 47 -6.90 1.76 6.26
C LYS A 47 -6.26 0.64 7.09
N GLY A 48 -4.94 0.55 7.13
CA GLY A 48 -4.20 -0.45 7.89
C GLY A 48 -4.17 -1.82 7.21
N LEU A 49 -4.27 -1.86 5.88
CA LEU A 49 -4.29 -3.09 5.11
C LEU A 49 -2.87 -3.46 4.63
N PRO A 50 -2.41 -4.70 4.88
CA PRO A 50 -1.28 -5.28 4.18
C PRO A 50 -1.51 -5.30 2.67
N ILE A 51 -0.44 -5.12 1.90
CA ILE A 51 -0.50 -4.92 0.44
C ILE A 51 0.18 -6.08 -0.30
N ILE A 52 -0.45 -6.55 -1.36
CA ILE A 52 0.14 -7.48 -2.32
C ILE A 52 0.52 -6.68 -3.58
N THR A 53 1.75 -6.83 -4.05
CA THR A 53 2.27 -6.15 -5.25
C THR A 53 3.19 -7.06 -6.05
N GLU A 54 3.55 -6.65 -7.27
CA GLU A 54 4.44 -7.43 -8.12
C GLU A 54 5.91 -7.26 -7.70
N LYS A 55 6.68 -8.33 -7.81
CA LYS A 55 8.10 -8.35 -7.48
C LYS A 55 8.88 -7.31 -8.29
N GLY A 56 9.70 -6.56 -7.58
CA GLY A 56 10.48 -5.48 -8.16
C GLY A 56 9.64 -4.29 -8.60
N ILE A 57 8.40 -4.15 -8.11
CA ILE A 57 7.68 -2.87 -8.09
C ILE A 57 7.79 -2.27 -6.69
N SER A 58 8.55 -1.19 -6.56
CA SER A 58 8.76 -0.50 -5.29
C SER A 58 7.62 0.48 -5.03
N ILE A 59 6.86 0.28 -3.95
CA ILE A 59 5.94 1.32 -3.47
C ILE A 59 6.79 2.42 -2.84
N ASP A 60 6.67 3.64 -3.35
CA ASP A 60 7.63 4.74 -3.11
C ASP A 60 7.89 5.10 -1.65
N TYR A 61 6.92 4.87 -0.76
CA TYR A 61 7.04 5.15 0.67
C TYR A 61 7.37 3.91 1.53
N VAL A 62 7.43 2.72 0.92
CA VAL A 62 7.62 1.45 1.63
C VAL A 62 9.08 0.98 1.47
N PRO A 63 9.80 0.69 2.56
CA PRO A 63 11.15 0.15 2.48
C PRO A 63 11.14 -1.30 1.97
N GLU A 64 12.29 -1.77 1.49
CA GLU A 64 12.47 -3.18 1.18
C GLU A 64 12.20 -4.07 2.41
N ASN A 65 11.66 -5.27 2.17
CA ASN A 65 11.34 -6.26 3.21
C ASN A 65 10.34 -5.78 4.27
N TYR A 66 9.49 -4.79 3.95
CA TYR A 66 8.43 -4.36 4.87
C TYR A 66 7.48 -5.52 5.19
N PRO A 67 7.22 -5.84 6.48
CA PRO A 67 6.55 -7.08 6.88
C PRO A 67 5.11 -7.21 6.40
N TYR A 68 4.47 -6.09 6.02
CA TYR A 68 3.10 -6.02 5.55
C TYR A 68 2.99 -5.85 4.03
N VAL A 69 4.05 -6.18 3.28
CA VAL A 69 4.01 -6.32 1.82
C VAL A 69 4.34 -7.76 1.41
N LEU A 70 3.53 -8.30 0.50
CA LEU A 70 3.83 -9.53 -0.23
C LEU A 70 4.18 -9.17 -1.68
N GLU A 71 5.34 -9.63 -2.14
CA GLU A 71 5.71 -9.56 -3.54
C GLU A 71 5.37 -10.88 -4.26
N ILE A 72 4.57 -10.78 -5.32
CA ILE A 72 4.20 -11.92 -6.18
C ILE A 72 4.99 -11.88 -7.50
N PRO A 73 5.15 -13.01 -8.21
CA PRO A 73 5.81 -13.02 -9.51
C PRO A 73 5.26 -11.94 -10.45
N ALA A 74 6.16 -11.26 -11.16
CA ALA A 74 5.85 -10.17 -12.07
C ALA A 74 5.81 -10.71 -13.51
N ASP A 75 4.95 -11.69 -13.76
CA ASP A 75 4.81 -12.41 -15.02
C ASP A 75 3.37 -12.90 -15.27
N GLU A 76 3.19 -13.81 -16.23
CA GLU A 76 1.89 -14.37 -16.64
C GLU A 76 1.47 -15.61 -15.82
N SER A 77 2.25 -16.00 -14.82
CA SER A 77 1.92 -17.16 -14.00
C SER A 77 0.65 -16.90 -13.18
N LEU A 78 -0.05 -17.99 -12.85
CA LEU A 78 -1.19 -17.90 -11.95
C LEU A 78 -0.72 -17.47 -10.56
N LEU A 79 -1.51 -16.61 -9.91
CA LEU A 79 -1.29 -16.24 -8.52
C LEU A 79 -1.38 -17.49 -7.63
N ASP A 80 -0.32 -17.78 -6.90
CA ASP A 80 -0.31 -18.82 -5.88
C ASP A 80 -1.13 -18.38 -4.66
N ILE A 81 -2.36 -18.89 -4.57
CA ILE A 81 -3.28 -18.56 -3.48
C ILE A 81 -2.76 -19.05 -2.13
N GLU A 82 -2.01 -20.15 -2.08
CA GLU A 82 -1.44 -20.66 -0.82
C GLU A 82 -0.42 -19.66 -0.24
N SER A 83 0.38 -19.02 -1.10
CA SER A 83 1.28 -17.94 -0.66
C SER A 83 0.53 -16.74 -0.06
N VAL A 84 -0.66 -16.42 -0.58
CA VAL A 84 -1.50 -15.32 -0.10
C VAL A 84 -2.13 -15.67 1.25
N ILE A 85 -2.60 -16.92 1.41
CA ILE A 85 -3.12 -17.43 2.69
C ILE A 85 -1.98 -17.46 3.73
N ALA A 86 -0.81 -17.98 3.38
CA ALA A 86 0.34 -17.99 4.28
C ALA A 86 0.77 -16.57 4.70
N PHE A 87 0.68 -15.59 3.80
CA PHE A 87 0.92 -14.18 4.11
C PHE A 87 -0.10 -13.61 5.09
N HIS A 88 -1.39 -13.89 4.87
CA HIS A 88 -2.46 -13.53 5.80
C HIS A 88 -2.19 -14.12 7.20
N ASP A 89 -1.95 -15.42 7.27
CA ASP A 89 -1.81 -16.13 8.53
C ASP A 89 -0.54 -15.72 9.28
N ARG A 90 0.56 -15.45 8.56
CA ARG A 90 1.78 -14.87 9.14
C ARG A 90 1.51 -13.54 9.85
N ILE A 91 0.58 -12.74 9.33
CA ILE A 91 0.23 -11.44 9.89
C ILE A 91 -0.75 -11.61 11.04
N TYR A 92 -1.82 -12.39 10.88
CA TYR A 92 -2.97 -12.36 11.80
C TYR A 92 -3.05 -13.52 12.80
N THR A 93 -2.45 -14.67 12.52
CA THR A 93 -2.53 -15.84 13.43
C THR A 93 -1.78 -15.58 14.72
N GLY A 94 -2.51 -15.50 15.83
CA GLY A 94 -1.95 -15.27 17.17
C GLY A 94 -1.53 -13.83 17.45
N ASN A 95 -1.80 -12.89 16.53
CA ASN A 95 -1.49 -11.47 16.69
C ASN A 95 -2.76 -10.62 16.84
N ASP A 96 -2.63 -9.39 17.34
CA ASP A 96 -3.72 -8.42 17.44
C ASP A 96 -3.96 -7.69 16.10
N PRO A 97 -5.09 -7.93 15.42
CA PRO A 97 -5.39 -7.27 14.14
C PRO A 97 -5.51 -5.75 14.26
N VAL A 98 -5.96 -5.23 15.41
CA VAL A 98 -6.12 -3.78 15.62
C VAL A 98 -4.74 -3.12 15.72
N GLY A 99 -3.85 -3.65 16.56
CA GLY A 99 -2.48 -3.18 16.65
C GLY A 99 -1.71 -3.26 15.32
N ILE A 100 -1.94 -4.31 14.53
CA ILE A 100 -1.37 -4.42 13.18
C ILE A 100 -1.88 -3.29 12.27
N ALA A 101 -3.19 -3.07 12.24
CA ALA A 101 -3.78 -2.02 11.43
C ALA A 101 -3.26 -0.63 11.86
N ASP A 102 -3.15 -0.38 13.16
CA ASP A 102 -2.63 0.88 13.71
C ASP A 102 -1.15 1.09 13.38
N ASN A 103 -0.33 0.04 13.40
CA ASN A 103 1.07 0.10 12.98
C ASN A 103 1.20 0.52 11.51
N ILE A 104 0.43 -0.11 10.62
CA ILE A 104 0.43 0.22 9.18
C ILE A 104 -0.08 1.66 8.96
N ARG A 105 -1.15 2.06 9.65
CA ARG A 105 -1.72 3.41 9.57
C ARG A 105 -0.75 4.48 10.05
N THR A 106 -0.07 4.24 11.16
CA THR A 106 0.91 5.18 11.71
C THR A 106 2.09 5.32 10.75
N PHE A 107 2.62 4.19 10.26
CA PHE A 107 3.66 4.18 9.25
C PHE A 107 3.29 4.98 8.00
N ALA A 108 2.06 4.82 7.51
CA ALA A 108 1.53 5.56 6.36
C ALA A 108 1.32 7.04 6.67
N LYS A 109 0.80 7.40 7.85
CA LYS A 109 0.58 8.80 8.25
C LYS A 109 1.90 9.56 8.27
N ASP A 110 2.95 8.98 8.85
CA ASP A 110 4.25 9.64 9.01
C ASP A 110 4.94 9.91 7.66
N ARG A 111 4.61 9.12 6.64
CA ARG A 111 5.25 9.21 5.32
C ARG A 111 4.37 9.87 4.27
N CYS A 112 3.07 9.59 4.27
CA CYS A 112 2.16 9.88 3.17
C CYS A 112 1.06 10.88 3.50
N SER A 113 1.00 11.38 4.74
CA SER A 113 0.08 12.48 5.07
C SER A 113 0.36 13.71 4.21
N SER A 114 -0.67 14.53 3.99
CA SER A 114 -0.52 15.80 3.26
C SER A 114 0.56 16.67 3.89
N GLU A 115 0.64 16.68 5.21
CA GLU A 115 1.66 17.39 5.98
C GLU A 115 3.07 16.87 5.65
N ALA A 116 3.29 15.56 5.71
CA ALA A 116 4.57 14.95 5.39
C ALA A 116 4.98 15.19 3.94
N MET A 117 4.04 15.05 3.01
CA MET A 117 4.27 15.20 1.57
C MET A 117 4.49 16.66 1.14
N MET A 118 3.89 17.63 1.85
CA MET A 118 4.09 19.05 1.58
C MET A 118 5.38 19.60 2.21
N GLN A 119 5.97 18.91 3.18
CA GLN A 119 7.16 19.38 3.87
C GLN A 119 8.35 19.70 2.94
N PRO A 120 8.71 18.85 1.94
CA PRO A 120 9.77 19.20 0.98
C PRO A 120 9.47 20.45 0.16
N VAL A 121 8.21 20.64 -0.22
CA VAL A 121 7.76 21.83 -0.98
C VAL A 121 7.91 23.09 -0.12
N LEU A 122 7.50 23.03 1.15
CA LEU A 122 7.63 24.14 2.08
C LEU A 122 9.09 24.50 2.35
N THR A 123 9.96 23.50 2.49
CA THR A 123 11.41 23.70 2.62
C THR A 123 11.97 24.42 1.39
N TYR A 124 11.68 23.92 0.19
CA TYR A 124 12.12 24.51 -1.06
C TYR A 124 11.63 25.96 -1.24
N ALA A 125 10.36 26.23 -0.94
CA ALA A 125 9.80 27.58 -1.02
C ALA A 125 10.51 28.56 -0.07
N ARG A 126 10.83 28.14 1.17
CA ARG A 126 11.58 28.97 2.13
C ARG A 126 12.99 29.26 1.66
N GLU A 127 13.68 28.29 1.07
CA GLU A 127 15.03 28.46 0.53
C GLU A 127 15.08 29.44 -0.65
N ILE A 128 14.03 29.49 -1.47
CA ILE A 128 13.92 30.49 -2.55
C ILE A 128 13.61 31.88 -1.98
N LEU A 129 12.67 31.97 -1.04
CA LEU A 129 12.20 33.26 -0.51
C LEU A 129 13.17 33.92 0.49
N SER A 130 14.18 33.19 0.95
CA SER A 130 15.24 33.72 1.83
C SER A 130 16.48 34.21 1.07
N LYS A 131 16.46 34.12 -0.27
CA LYS A 131 17.44 34.72 -1.19
C LYS A 131 16.90 36.03 -1.74
#